data_AF-A0A7C5ATY5-F1
#
_entry.id   AF-A0A7C5ATY5-F1
#
_cell.length_a   1.000
_cell.length_b   1.000
_cell.length_c   1.000
_cell.angle_alpha   90.00
_cell.angle_beta   90.00
_cell.angle_gamma   90.00
#
_symmetry.space_group_name_H-M   'P 1'
#
loop_
_entity.id
_entity.type
_entity.pdbx_description
1 polymer ?
#
loop_
_entity_poly.entity_id
_entity_poly.type
_entity_poly.pdbx_seq_one_letter_code
_entity_poly.pdbx_strand_id
1 'polypeptide(L)'
;LRVLAFEDRNANGTRDSGEPLLAGARVQVLDSNGKVILTGTTEGVGPLILSLAPGSYNVVNTSPAGYAPFPVDRWAVALVAGSEVEIAFAHKPLPTATPLPTASPTAPPTSAPTATPVPTPPPKADWGQRLYSLSGLLVAVVACILAGVFWWRRRLR
;
A
#
# COMPACT_ATOMS: atom_id res chain seq x y z
N LEU A 1 -0.21 22.00 17.63
CA LEU A 1 -0.14 21.67 16.19
C LEU A 1 -1.57 21.61 15.66
N ARG A 2 -1.86 22.29 14.57
CA ARG A 2 -3.16 22.28 13.88
C ARG A 2 -2.96 21.57 12.54
N VAL A 3 -3.85 20.65 12.20
CA VAL A 3 -3.77 19.90 10.94
C VAL A 3 -5.06 20.05 10.15
N LEU A 4 -4.95 20.51 8.91
CA LEU A 4 -6.06 20.60 7.97
C LEU A 4 -5.90 19.54 6.87
N ALA A 5 -7.02 18.98 6.44
CA ALA A 5 -7.13 18.24 5.19
C ALA A 5 -8.17 18.94 4.33
N PHE A 6 -7.86 19.20 3.06
CA PHE A 6 -8.76 19.90 2.15
C PHE A 6 -8.71 19.31 0.74
N GLU A 7 -9.79 19.51 -0.02
CA GLU A 7 -9.85 19.16 -1.43
C GLU A 7 -9.17 20.26 -2.26
N ASP A 8 -8.04 19.92 -2.87
CA ASP A 8 -7.26 20.80 -3.74
C ASP A 8 -7.77 20.69 -5.18
N ARG A 9 -8.67 21.60 -5.55
CA ARG A 9 -9.40 21.58 -6.82
C ARG A 9 -8.57 22.09 -7.98
N ASN A 10 -7.61 22.97 -7.71
CA ASN A 10 -6.78 23.57 -8.74
C ASN A 10 -5.34 23.03 -8.76
N ALA A 11 -5.03 22.04 -7.91
CA ALA A 11 -3.76 21.35 -7.85
C ALA A 11 -2.56 22.24 -7.48
N ASN A 12 -2.76 23.28 -6.67
CA ASN A 12 -1.68 24.19 -6.29
C ASN A 12 -1.05 23.87 -4.91
N GLY A 13 -1.58 22.89 -4.19
CA GLY A 13 -1.09 22.46 -2.87
C GLY A 13 -1.35 23.47 -1.73
N THR A 14 -2.09 24.54 -1.99
CA THR A 14 -2.46 25.59 -1.03
C THR A 14 -3.98 25.59 -0.91
N ARG A 15 -4.51 25.83 0.29
CA ARG A 15 -5.95 25.90 0.47
C ARG A 15 -6.49 27.24 -0.03
N ASP A 16 -7.31 27.19 -1.06
CA ASP A 16 -7.97 28.37 -1.61
C ASP A 16 -9.40 28.58 -1.08
N SER A 17 -9.93 29.77 -1.35
CA SER A 17 -11.33 30.08 -1.05
C SER A 17 -12.27 29.15 -1.84
N GLY A 18 -13.23 28.54 -1.14
CA GLY A 18 -14.17 27.59 -1.73
C GLY A 18 -13.69 26.14 -1.76
N GLU A 19 -12.46 25.86 -1.32
CA GLU A 19 -11.97 24.49 -1.14
C GLU A 19 -12.41 23.92 0.22
N PRO A 20 -13.24 22.85 0.21
CA PRO A 20 -13.81 22.29 1.42
C PRO A 20 -12.74 21.57 2.24
N LEU A 21 -12.92 21.59 3.57
CA LEU A 21 -12.18 20.70 4.45
C LEU A 21 -12.73 19.28 4.35
N LEU A 22 -11.86 18.30 4.50
CA LEU A 22 -12.18 16.88 4.37
C LEU A 22 -12.20 16.21 5.74
N ALA A 23 -13.26 15.43 5.97
CA ALA A 23 -13.36 14.53 7.10
C ALA A 23 -12.71 13.17 6.77
N GLY A 24 -12.26 12.45 7.78
CA GLY A 24 -11.75 11.07 7.63
C GLY A 24 -10.28 10.97 7.22
N ALA A 25 -9.54 12.08 7.10
CA ALA A 25 -8.10 12.01 6.87
C ALA A 25 -7.42 11.57 8.17
N ARG A 26 -6.68 10.46 8.14
CA ARG A 26 -6.01 9.92 9.33
C ARG A 26 -4.61 10.50 9.44
N VAL A 27 -4.33 11.15 10.55
CA VAL A 27 -3.07 11.80 10.84
C VAL A 27 -2.32 10.99 11.90
N GLN A 28 -1.04 10.70 11.65
CA GLN A 28 -0.14 10.07 12.60
C GLN A 28 1.04 11.00 12.85
N VAL A 29 1.41 11.19 14.12
CA VAL A 29 2.63 11.94 14.48
C VAL A 29 3.67 10.95 14.97
N LEU A 30 4.84 11.01 14.33
CA LEU A 30 6.00 10.18 14.60
C LEU A 30 7.08 11.03 15.28
N ASP A 31 7.75 10.45 16.28
CA ASP A 31 8.94 11.05 16.89
C ASP A 31 10.20 10.93 15.99
N SER A 32 11.35 11.39 16.49
CA SER A 32 12.63 11.32 15.78
C SER A 32 13.12 9.89 15.51
N ASN A 33 12.60 8.90 16.22
CA ASN A 33 12.92 7.48 16.02
C ASN A 33 11.94 6.81 15.06
N GLY A 34 10.98 7.55 14.50
CA GLY A 34 9.94 7.02 13.62
C GLY A 34 8.81 6.30 14.36
N LYS A 35 8.74 6.40 15.69
CA LYS A 35 7.67 5.78 16.48
C LYS A 35 6.42 6.67 16.44
N VAL A 36 5.27 6.08 16.15
CA VAL A 36 3.98 6.77 16.26
C VAL A 36 3.69 7.05 17.74
N ILE A 37 3.56 8.33 18.08
CA ILE A 37 3.26 8.80 19.43
C ILE A 37 1.83 9.31 19.58
N LEU A 38 1.22 9.77 18.48
CA LEU A 38 -0.16 10.27 18.46
C LEU A 38 -0.83 9.94 17.12
N THR A 39 -2.14 9.78 17.17
CA THR A 39 -2.99 9.63 16.00
C THR A 39 -4.25 10.45 16.16
N GLY A 40 -4.78 11.01 15.08
CA GLY A 40 -6.08 11.65 15.05
C GLY A 40 -6.72 11.57 13.67
N THR A 41 -7.95 12.02 13.56
CA THR A 41 -8.72 12.02 12.31
C THR A 41 -9.33 13.39 12.12
N THR A 42 -9.34 13.91 10.89
CA THR A 42 -9.98 15.20 10.60
C THR A 42 -11.50 15.06 10.56
N GLU A 43 -12.20 16.10 11.05
CA GLU A 43 -13.67 16.12 11.14
C GLU A 43 -14.33 16.86 9.96
N GLY A 44 -13.54 17.51 9.09
CA GLY A 44 -14.05 18.25 7.92
C GLY A 44 -14.74 19.59 8.21
N VAL A 45 -14.80 20.02 9.47
CA VAL A 45 -15.37 21.33 9.88
C VAL A 45 -14.32 22.32 10.35
N GLY A 46 -13.13 21.85 10.71
CA GLY A 46 -12.03 22.66 11.23
C GLY A 46 -10.73 21.85 11.33
N PRO A 47 -9.65 22.46 11.82
CA PRO A 47 -8.39 21.76 12.03
C PRO A 47 -8.50 20.73 13.15
N LEU A 48 -7.84 19.60 12.95
CA LEU A 48 -7.50 18.68 14.03
C LEU A 48 -6.42 19.32 14.91
N ILE A 49 -6.71 19.49 16.20
CA ILE A 49 -5.78 20.08 17.16
C ILE A 49 -5.05 18.97 17.92
N LEU A 50 -3.73 18.98 17.86
CA LEU A 50 -2.84 18.05 18.55
C LEU A 50 -1.91 18.82 19.49
N SER A 51 -1.92 18.42 20.76
CA SER A 51 -1.05 18.98 21.81
C SER A 51 0.20 18.12 21.92
N LEU A 52 1.37 18.71 21.62
CA LEU A 52 2.67 18.05 21.67
C LEU A 52 3.65 18.89 22.48
N ALA A 53 4.57 18.21 23.18
CA ALA A 53 5.72 18.86 23.78
C ALA A 53 6.65 19.42 22.69
N PRO A 54 7.49 20.42 23.01
CA PRO A 54 8.51 20.91 22.09
C PRO A 54 9.40 19.78 21.58
N GLY A 55 9.72 19.78 20.29
CA GLY A 55 10.47 18.71 19.65
C GLY A 55 10.29 18.66 18.14
N SER A 56 11.01 17.75 17.49
CA SER A 56 10.93 17.50 16.05
C SER A 56 10.10 16.26 15.77
N TYR A 57 9.14 16.38 14.85
CA TYR A 57 8.18 15.34 14.53
C TYR A 57 8.01 15.18 13.03
N ASN A 58 7.64 13.97 12.61
CA ASN A 58 7.12 13.71 11.27
C ASN A 58 5.61 13.48 11.37
N VAL A 59 4.84 14.31 10.70
CA VAL A 59 3.38 14.17 10.62
C VAL A 59 3.04 13.51 9.29
N VAL A 60 2.42 12.33 9.35
CA VAL A 60 2.05 11.53 8.18
C VAL A 60 0.53 11.50 8.06
N ASN A 61 0.04 11.73 6.85
CA ASN A 61 -1.37 11.73 6.52
C ASN A 61 -1.72 10.53 5.64
N THR A 62 -2.80 9.84 6.01
CA THR A 62 -3.48 8.87 5.16
C THR A 62 -4.75 9.52 4.64
N SER A 63 -4.88 9.58 3.32
CA SER A 63 -6.00 10.25 2.66
C SER A 63 -7.37 9.65 3.02
N PRO A 64 -8.42 10.47 3.09
CA PRO A 64 -9.79 9.97 3.19
C PRO A 64 -10.16 9.05 2.03
N ALA A 65 -11.20 8.24 2.23
CA ALA A 65 -11.77 7.43 1.16
C ALA A 65 -12.19 8.31 -0.03
N GLY A 66 -11.84 7.87 -1.24
CA GLY A 66 -12.14 8.62 -2.47
C GLY A 66 -11.17 9.76 -2.77
N TYR A 67 -10.10 9.94 -2.00
CA TYR A 67 -9.08 10.96 -2.24
C TYR A 67 -7.65 10.40 -2.29
N ALA A 68 -6.79 11.07 -3.06
CA ALA A 68 -5.36 10.80 -3.18
C ALA A 68 -4.58 11.98 -2.58
N PRO A 69 -3.42 11.74 -1.95
CA PRO A 69 -2.61 12.82 -1.39
C PRO A 69 -1.96 13.63 -2.50
N PHE A 70 -1.85 14.95 -2.31
CA PHE A 70 -1.14 15.84 -3.22
C PHE A 70 -0.62 17.08 -2.47
N PRO A 71 0.53 17.66 -2.83
CA PRO A 71 1.67 17.00 -3.48
C PRO A 71 2.44 16.08 -2.51
N VAL A 72 2.22 16.20 -1.20
CA VAL A 72 2.93 15.45 -0.15
C VAL A 72 1.97 14.84 0.86
N ASP A 73 2.34 13.67 1.40
CA ASP A 73 1.61 12.94 2.43
C ASP A 73 2.27 13.07 3.82
N ARG A 74 3.38 13.80 3.92
CA ARG A 74 4.12 13.99 5.17
C ARG A 74 4.75 15.37 5.31
N TRP A 75 4.85 15.83 6.55
CA TRP A 75 5.53 17.06 6.94
C TRP A 75 6.52 16.80 8.07
N ALA A 76 7.73 17.35 7.97
CA ALA A 76 8.63 17.48 9.10
C ALA A 76 8.33 18.80 9.82
N VAL A 77 8.08 18.74 11.13
CA VAL A 77 7.69 19.90 11.94
C VAL A 77 8.55 19.97 13.19
N ALA A 78 9.17 21.13 13.43
CA ALA A 78 9.81 21.45 14.70
C ALA A 78 8.86 22.34 15.53
N LEU A 79 8.50 21.88 16.71
CA LEU A 79 7.65 22.60 17.66
C LEU A 79 8.52 23.22 18.76
N VAL A 80 8.31 24.50 19.02
CA VAL A 80 8.89 25.23 20.15
C VAL A 80 7.79 25.44 21.20
N ALA A 81 8.19 25.59 22.46
CA ALA A 81 7.26 25.84 23.57
C ALA A 81 6.38 27.06 23.28
N GLY A 82 5.06 26.88 23.39
CA GLY A 82 4.08 27.94 23.14
C GLY A 82 3.77 28.22 21.65
N SER A 83 4.38 27.51 20.70
CA SER A 83 4.08 27.70 19.28
C SER A 83 2.81 26.99 18.83
N GLU A 84 2.06 27.67 17.97
CA GLU A 84 0.97 27.07 17.19
C GLU A 84 1.41 26.99 15.73
N VAL A 85 1.72 25.78 15.27
CA VAL A 85 2.03 25.49 13.87
C VAL A 85 0.79 24.92 13.21
N GLU A 86 0.43 25.43 12.04
CA GLU A 86 -0.58 24.87 11.16
C GLU A 86 0.10 24.17 9.97
N ILE A 87 -0.34 22.95 9.69
CA ILE A 87 0.03 22.21 8.48
C ILE A 87 -1.24 21.81 7.74
N ALA A 88 -1.16 21.75 6.42
CA ALA A 88 -2.28 21.40 5.57
C ALA A 88 -1.90 20.29 4.59
N PHE A 89 -2.81 19.35 4.38
CA PHE A 89 -2.70 18.27 3.41
C PHE A 89 -3.74 18.48 2.30
N ALA A 90 -3.24 18.74 1.09
CA ALA A 90 -4.06 18.81 -0.10
C ALA A 90 -4.43 17.40 -0.60
N HIS A 91 -5.62 17.28 -1.15
CA HIS A 91 -6.18 16.01 -1.61
C HIS A 91 -6.91 16.18 -2.92
N LYS A 92 -6.73 15.24 -3.85
CA LYS A 92 -7.46 15.20 -5.12
C LYS A 92 -8.49 14.07 -5.10
N PRO A 93 -9.71 14.29 -5.59
CA PRO A 93 -10.67 13.21 -5.72
C PRO A 93 -10.11 12.14 -6.67
N LEU A 94 -10.21 10.87 -6.27
CA LEU A 94 -9.98 9.76 -7.19
C LEU A 94 -11.08 9.80 -8.26
N PRO A 95 -10.78 9.37 -9.50
CA PRO A 95 -11.84 9.12 -10.46
C PRO A 95 -12.82 8.12 -9.83
N THR A 96 -14.08 8.51 -9.72
CA THR A 96 -15.15 7.57 -9.40
C THR A 96 -15.06 6.47 -10.45
N ALA A 97 -14.86 5.22 -10.03
CA ALA A 97 -14.93 4.11 -10.96
C ALA A 97 -16.28 4.21 -11.67
N THR A 98 -16.26 4.51 -12.97
CA THR A 98 -17.46 4.40 -13.79
C THR A 98 -17.99 3.00 -13.52
N PRO A 99 -19.22 2.85 -13.00
CA PRO A 99 -19.74 1.51 -12.76
C PRO A 99 -19.61 0.78 -14.09
N LEU A 100 -18.86 -0.32 -14.09
CA LEU A 100 -18.90 -1.24 -15.21
C LEU A 100 -20.38 -1.51 -15.45
N PRO A 101 -20.91 -1.40 -16.69
CA PRO A 101 -22.33 -1.61 -16.92
C PRO A 101 -22.71 -2.90 -16.22
N THR A 102 -23.62 -2.81 -15.26
CA THR A 102 -24.18 -3.97 -14.57
C THR A 102 -24.54 -4.94 -15.67
N ALA A 103 -23.87 -6.09 -15.72
CA ALA A 103 -24.28 -7.13 -16.65
C ALA A 103 -25.78 -7.29 -16.45
N SER A 104 -26.57 -6.95 -17.48
CA SER A 104 -28.01 -7.10 -17.46
C SER A 104 -28.30 -8.49 -16.88
N PRO A 105 -29.23 -8.63 -15.90
CA PRO A 105 -29.44 -9.91 -15.24
C PRO A 105 -29.60 -10.97 -16.32
N THR A 106 -28.63 -11.88 -16.39
CA THR A 106 -28.71 -13.02 -17.29
C THR A 106 -30.01 -13.72 -16.92
N ALA A 107 -30.92 -13.86 -17.88
CA ALA A 107 -32.16 -14.59 -17.67
C ALA A 107 -31.86 -15.91 -16.94
N PRO A 108 -32.72 -16.38 -16.02
CA PRO A 108 -32.50 -17.65 -15.35
C PRO A 108 -32.21 -18.70 -16.43
N PRO A 109 -31.18 -19.55 -16.26
CA PRO A 109 -30.86 -20.52 -17.30
C PRO A 109 -32.09 -21.39 -17.51
N THR A 110 -32.69 -21.30 -18.70
CA THR A 110 -33.62 -22.31 -19.19
C THR A 110 -32.88 -23.64 -19.08
N SER A 111 -33.39 -24.54 -18.25
CA SER A 111 -32.81 -25.87 -18.03
C SER A 111 -32.61 -26.56 -19.39
N ALA A 112 -31.35 -26.75 -19.78
CA ALA A 112 -31.00 -27.55 -20.93
C ALA A 112 -31.40 -29.02 -20.67
N PRO A 113 -31.86 -29.78 -21.68
CA PRO A 113 -32.15 -31.19 -21.51
C PRO A 113 -30.88 -31.92 -21.06
N THR A 114 -31.05 -32.87 -20.14
CA THR A 114 -29.99 -33.72 -19.59
C THR A 114 -29.10 -34.29 -20.70
N ALA A 115 -27.84 -33.83 -20.75
CA ALA A 115 -26.83 -34.45 -21.61
C ALA A 115 -26.46 -35.82 -21.02
N THR A 116 -26.54 -36.87 -21.85
CA THR A 116 -26.01 -38.20 -21.56
C THR A 116 -24.53 -38.09 -21.13
N PRO A 117 -24.07 -38.78 -20.08
CA PRO A 117 -22.68 -38.66 -19.64
C PRO A 117 -21.72 -39.13 -20.74
N VAL A 118 -20.85 -38.22 -21.18
CA VAL A 118 -19.72 -38.52 -22.06
C VAL A 118 -18.69 -39.30 -21.24
N PRO A 119 -18.15 -40.43 -21.73
CA PRO A 119 -17.13 -41.19 -21.00
C PRO A 119 -15.87 -40.35 -20.80
N THR A 120 -15.30 -40.47 -19.59
CA THR A 120 -14.08 -39.77 -19.17
C THR A 120 -12.92 -40.07 -20.13
N PRO A 121 -12.23 -39.06 -20.70
CA PRO A 121 -11.01 -39.29 -21.44
C PRO A 121 -9.91 -39.79 -20.48
N PRO A 122 -9.03 -40.71 -20.91
CA PRO A 122 -7.92 -41.18 -20.09
C PRO A 122 -6.98 -40.01 -19.71
N PRO A 123 -6.31 -40.07 -18.54
CA PRO A 123 -5.45 -38.98 -18.08
C PRO A 123 -4.32 -38.73 -19.09
N LYS A 124 -4.12 -37.44 -19.43
CA LYS A 124 -2.98 -37.00 -20.22
C LYS A 124 -1.70 -37.28 -19.43
N ALA A 125 -0.71 -37.88 -20.09
CA ALA A 125 0.60 -38.14 -19.51
C ALA A 125 1.21 -36.82 -19.00
N ASP A 126 1.49 -36.77 -17.70
CA ASP A 126 2.08 -35.63 -17.02
C ASP A 126 3.58 -35.55 -17.33
N TRP A 127 3.91 -34.86 -18.43
CA TRP A 127 5.30 -34.51 -18.78
C TRP A 127 5.78 -33.25 -18.04
N GLY A 128 4.91 -32.56 -17.29
CA GLY A 128 5.21 -31.29 -16.62
C GLY A 128 5.81 -31.42 -15.23
N GLN A 129 5.60 -32.56 -14.55
CA GLN A 129 6.16 -32.84 -13.22
C GLN A 129 7.46 -33.69 -13.25
N ARG A 130 7.96 -34.07 -14.44
CA ARG A 130 9.22 -34.83 -14.58
C ARG A 130 10.48 -33.99 -14.85
N LEU A 131 10.36 -32.66 -14.98
CA LEU A 131 11.52 -31.79 -15.23
C LEU A 131 12.15 -31.18 -13.98
N TYR A 132 11.54 -31.33 -12.79
CA TYR A 132 12.07 -30.81 -11.52
C TYR A 132 12.81 -31.84 -10.65
N SER A 133 13.17 -33.01 -11.19
CA SER A 133 13.97 -34.02 -10.47
C SER A 133 15.36 -34.28 -11.06
N LEU A 134 15.79 -33.51 -12.07
CA LEU A 134 17.15 -33.62 -12.65
C LEU A 134 18.02 -32.36 -12.51
N SER A 135 17.50 -31.24 -11.98
CA SER A 135 18.32 -30.03 -11.73
C SER A 135 18.89 -29.95 -10.30
N GLY A 136 18.35 -30.71 -9.33
CA GLY A 136 18.87 -30.73 -7.96
C GLY A 136 20.16 -31.53 -7.78
N LEU A 137 20.44 -32.51 -8.64
CA LEU A 137 21.63 -33.37 -8.52
C LEU A 137 22.89 -32.74 -9.15
N LEU A 138 22.74 -31.79 -10.07
CA LEU A 138 23.89 -31.15 -10.72
C LEU A 138 24.49 -30.01 -9.87
N VAL A 139 23.69 -29.34 -9.03
CA VAL A 139 24.16 -28.28 -8.13
C VAL A 139 24.93 -28.84 -6.92
N ALA A 140 24.54 -30.01 -6.40
CA ALA A 140 25.22 -30.64 -5.26
C ALA A 140 26.60 -31.21 -5.62
N VAL A 141 26.76 -31.80 -6.83
CA VAL A 141 28.03 -32.40 -7.27
C VAL A 141 29.09 -31.33 -7.54
N VAL A 142 28.72 -30.17 -8.10
CA VAL A 142 29.66 -29.05 -8.33
C VAL A 142 30.13 -28.43 -7.01
N ALA A 143 29.26 -28.32 -5.99
CA ALA A 143 29.64 -27.80 -4.68
C ALA A 143 30.61 -28.75 -3.92
N CYS A 144 30.44 -30.06 -4.03
CA CYS A 144 31.35 -31.04 -3.41
C CYS A 144 32.74 -31.09 -4.05
N ILE A 145 32.83 -30.92 -5.38
CA ILE A 145 34.12 -30.91 -6.10
C ILE A 145 34.94 -29.66 -5.75
N LEU A 146 34.30 -28.49 -5.64
CA LEU A 146 35.00 -27.24 -5.27
C LEU A 146 35.46 -27.24 -3.80
N ALA A 147 34.68 -27.81 -2.88
CA ALA A 147 35.08 -27.94 -1.48
C ALA A 147 36.21 -28.96 -1.26
N GLY A 148 36.21 -30.07 -2.00
CA GLY A 148 37.25 -31.11 -1.92
C GLY A 148 38.62 -30.64 -2.40
N VAL A 149 38.68 -29.88 -3.52
CA VAL A 149 39.94 -29.33 -4.05
C VAL A 149 40.53 -28.26 -3.12
N PHE A 150 39.68 -27.47 -2.45
CA PHE A 150 40.13 -26.48 -1.46
C PHE A 150 40.72 -27.14 -0.20
N TRP A 151 40.12 -28.24 0.29
CA TRP A 151 40.62 -28.98 1.45
C TRP A 151 41.91 -29.75 1.16
N TRP A 152 42.06 -30.34 -0.03
CA TRP A 152 43.26 -31.08 -0.41
C TRP A 152 44.49 -30.16 -0.59
N ARG A 153 44.30 -28.97 -1.17
CA ARG A 153 45.38 -27.96 -1.31
C ARG A 153 45.86 -27.36 0.01
N ARG A 154 45.01 -27.35 1.06
CA ARG A 154 45.36 -26.83 2.39
C ARG A 154 46.13 -27.84 3.25
N ARG A 155 46.16 -29.13 2.87
CA ARG A 155 46.84 -30.21 3.61
C ARG A 155 48.25 -30.53 3.10
N LEU A 156 48.65 -29.97 1.96
CA LEU A 156 49.97 -30.15 1.33
C LEU A 156 50.86 -28.89 1.42
N ARG A 157 50.56 -27.96 2.34
CA ARG A 157 51.44 -26.86 2.75
C ARG A 157 51.57 -26.86 4.26
#